data_AF-A0A0K8SU65-F1
#
_entry.id   AF-A0A0K8SU65-F1
#
_cell.length_a   1.000
_cell.length_b   1.000
_cell.length_c   1.000
_cell.angle_alpha   90.00
_cell.angle_beta   90.00
_cell.angle_gamma   90.00
#
_symmetry.space_group_name_H-M   'P 1'
#
loop_
_entity.id
_entity.type
_entity.pdbx_description
1 polymer ?
#
loop_
_entity_poly.entity_id
_entity_poly.type
_entity_poly.pdbx_seq_one_letter_code
_entity_poly.pdbx_strand_id
1 'polypeptide(L)'
;MPRSYGHTPLELPEKCDGCGAPFDLNHALNCKRGGLVKRGHDSVRDECAKLAGLAWGGASVEPVLQESSEGSPMLVADIKVQGVWESARPAFFDTRIVNADAASYLSQTWESTAQSAARRKHEKYDRAAEHLRGSFTPLICSCDGALHREYTVFQKRLASTLAEKWSRPYSLVLGWVKVRTQVSIIRAVSLRLRGTRKIIRSLGLEDGAGVPQMED
;
A
#
# COMPACT_ATOMS: atom_id res chain seq x y z
N MET A 1 0.38 -26.53 9.80
CA MET A 1 -0.36 -25.71 8.81
C MET A 1 -1.40 -24.90 9.56
N PRO A 2 -1.25 -23.57 9.74
CA PRO A 2 -2.36 -22.77 10.23
C PRO A 2 -3.26 -22.47 9.05
N ARG A 3 -4.43 -23.09 9.00
CA ARG A 3 -5.55 -22.62 8.18
C ARG A 3 -5.94 -21.26 8.74
N SER A 4 -5.76 -20.20 7.96
CA SER A 4 -6.32 -18.88 8.26
C SER A 4 -7.85 -19.02 8.37
N TYR A 5 -8.45 -18.31 9.31
CA TYR A 5 -9.86 -18.39 9.65
C TYR A 5 -10.73 -18.06 8.42
N GLY A 6 -11.22 -19.11 7.74
CA GLY A 6 -12.07 -19.05 6.54
C GLY A 6 -13.50 -18.57 6.83
N HIS A 7 -13.66 -17.51 7.62
CA HIS A 7 -14.94 -16.86 7.81
C HIS A 7 -15.19 -15.93 6.63
N THR A 8 -16.03 -16.37 5.69
CA THR A 8 -16.65 -15.47 4.72
C THR A 8 -17.33 -14.34 5.50
N PRO A 9 -17.02 -13.06 5.19
CA PRO A 9 -17.73 -11.95 5.81
C PRO A 9 -19.24 -12.14 5.64
N LEU A 10 -19.98 -12.07 6.75
CA LEU A 10 -21.43 -12.16 6.72
C LEU A 10 -21.99 -11.03 5.83
N GLU A 11 -22.96 -11.36 4.99
CA GLU A 11 -23.72 -10.42 4.13
C GLU A 11 -22.92 -9.72 3.03
N LEU A 12 -22.06 -10.44 2.30
CA LEU A 12 -21.58 -9.93 1.02
C LEU A 12 -22.74 -9.84 0.01
N PRO A 13 -22.85 -8.75 -0.78
CA PRO A 13 -23.78 -8.69 -1.91
C PRO A 13 -23.61 -9.89 -2.85
N GLU A 14 -24.65 -10.31 -3.58
CA GLU A 14 -24.50 -11.39 -4.56
C GLU A 14 -23.67 -10.97 -5.77
N LYS A 15 -23.77 -9.70 -6.17
CA LYS A 15 -23.12 -9.13 -7.35
C LYS A 15 -22.35 -7.85 -7.03
N CYS A 16 -21.25 -7.69 -7.74
CA CYS A 16 -20.41 -6.51 -7.68
C CYS A 16 -21.16 -5.29 -8.24
N ASP A 17 -21.33 -4.25 -7.43
CA ASP A 17 -22.01 -3.02 -7.80
C ASP A 17 -21.28 -2.19 -8.87
N GLY A 18 -20.03 -2.54 -9.20
CA GLY A 18 -19.21 -1.87 -10.22
C GLY A 18 -19.00 -2.65 -11.52
N CYS A 19 -18.93 -3.98 -11.50
CA CYS A 19 -18.74 -4.79 -12.72
C CYS A 19 -19.79 -5.88 -12.96
N GLY A 20 -20.73 -6.08 -12.02
CA GLY A 20 -21.82 -7.05 -12.15
C GLY A 20 -21.45 -8.52 -11.95
N ALA A 21 -20.18 -8.86 -11.76
CA ALA A 21 -19.72 -10.24 -11.52
C ALA A 21 -20.17 -10.75 -10.13
N PRO A 22 -20.26 -12.08 -9.93
CA PRO A 22 -20.48 -12.66 -8.61
C PRO A 22 -19.49 -12.10 -7.58
N PHE A 23 -19.99 -11.73 -6.41
CA PHE A 23 -19.22 -10.98 -5.43
C PHE A 23 -18.77 -11.85 -4.26
N ASP A 24 -17.73 -12.64 -4.53
CA ASP A 24 -17.01 -13.39 -3.51
C ASP A 24 -15.82 -12.60 -2.93
N LEU A 25 -15.18 -13.17 -1.90
CA LEU A 25 -14.01 -12.58 -1.24
C LEU A 25 -12.87 -12.29 -2.23
N ASN A 26 -12.59 -13.23 -3.14
CA ASN A 26 -11.50 -13.10 -4.10
C ASN A 26 -11.76 -11.97 -5.11
N HIS A 27 -12.99 -11.86 -5.60
CA HIS A 27 -13.45 -10.77 -6.45
C HIS A 27 -13.35 -9.45 -5.71
N ALA A 28 -13.85 -9.39 -4.47
CA ALA A 28 -13.86 -8.16 -3.69
C ALA A 28 -12.45 -7.56 -3.52
N LEU A 29 -11.46 -8.41 -3.23
CA LEU A 29 -10.06 -8.02 -3.00
C LEU A 29 -9.31 -7.60 -4.27
N ASN A 30 -9.72 -8.11 -5.45
CA ASN A 30 -9.02 -7.89 -6.72
C ASN A 30 -9.75 -6.95 -7.70
N CYS A 31 -11.02 -6.63 -7.45
CA CYS A 31 -11.82 -5.82 -8.36
C CYS A 31 -11.27 -4.40 -8.49
N LYS A 32 -10.92 -4.01 -9.73
CA LYS A 32 -10.36 -2.69 -10.03
C LYS A 32 -11.42 -1.58 -10.15
N ARG A 33 -12.72 -1.91 -10.15
CA ARG A 33 -13.80 -0.92 -10.24
C ARG A 33 -13.88 -0.08 -8.95
N GLY A 34 -14.23 1.20 -9.11
CA GLY A 34 -14.30 2.17 -8.01
C GLY A 34 -12.97 2.52 -7.35
N GLY A 35 -11.83 2.06 -7.87
CA GLY A 35 -10.50 2.44 -7.38
C GLY A 35 -10.18 1.96 -5.95
N LEU A 36 -10.94 1.02 -5.39
CA LEU A 36 -10.78 0.57 -3.99
C LEU A 36 -9.41 -0.10 -3.74
N VAL A 37 -8.89 -0.83 -4.74
CA VAL A 37 -7.56 -1.46 -4.64
C VAL A 37 -6.48 -0.40 -4.49
N LYS A 38 -6.52 0.65 -5.33
CA LYS A 38 -5.57 1.77 -5.30
C LYS A 38 -5.68 2.53 -3.97
N ARG A 39 -6.89 2.95 -3.58
CA ARG A 39 -7.14 3.61 -2.28
C ARG A 39 -6.64 2.81 -1.09
N GLY A 40 -6.79 1.48 -1.14
CA GLY A 40 -6.24 0.59 -0.11
C GLY A 40 -4.70 0.59 -0.06
N HIS A 41 -4.02 0.63 -1.21
CA HIS A 41 -2.56 0.81 -1.26
C HIS A 41 -2.16 2.18 -0.73
N ASP A 42 -2.81 3.24 -1.20
CA ASP A 42 -2.53 4.61 -0.78
C ASP A 42 -2.68 4.74 0.76
N SER A 43 -3.70 4.12 1.35
CA SER A 43 -3.88 4.12 2.81
C SER A 43 -2.74 3.41 3.57
N VAL A 44 -2.16 2.34 3.03
CA VAL A 44 -1.03 1.65 3.66
C VAL A 44 0.26 2.43 3.45
N ARG A 45 0.48 2.97 2.25
CA ARG A 45 1.58 3.90 1.95
C ARG A 45 1.58 5.08 2.90
N ASP A 46 0.45 5.78 3.04
CA ASP A 46 0.36 6.98 3.86
C ASP A 46 0.62 6.66 5.33
N GLU A 47 0.21 5.47 5.79
CA GLU A 47 0.54 4.98 7.12
C GLU A 47 2.04 4.76 7.29
N CYS A 48 2.69 4.07 6.34
CA CYS A 48 4.15 3.89 6.35
C CYS A 48 4.90 5.23 6.30
N ALA A 49 4.44 6.17 5.48
CA ALA A 49 5.02 7.51 5.36
C ALA A 49 4.89 8.30 6.67
N LYS A 50 3.73 8.22 7.36
CA LYS A 50 3.53 8.83 8.68
C LYS A 50 4.49 8.24 9.72
N LEU A 51 4.57 6.91 9.80
CA LEU A 51 5.49 6.23 10.72
C LEU A 51 6.95 6.59 10.43
N ALA A 52 7.32 6.65 9.15
CA ALA A 52 8.66 7.07 8.73
C ALA A 52 8.94 8.55 9.07
N GLY A 53 7.95 9.43 8.91
CA GLY A 53 8.05 10.84 9.30
C GLY A 53 8.34 11.00 10.80
N LEU A 54 7.70 10.19 11.65
CA LEU A 54 7.97 10.17 13.08
C LEU A 54 9.42 9.74 13.40
N ALA A 55 9.93 8.72 12.69
CA ALA A 55 11.25 8.15 12.92
C ALA A 55 12.38 9.04 12.38
N TRP A 56 12.32 9.43 11.11
CA TRP A 56 13.42 10.08 10.38
C TRP A 56 13.20 11.58 10.09
N GLY A 57 12.15 12.19 10.64
CA GLY A 57 11.93 13.64 10.53
C GLY A 57 11.35 14.09 9.18
N GLY A 58 10.91 13.15 8.34
CA GLY A 58 10.22 13.45 7.09
C GLY A 58 10.13 12.24 6.17
N ALA A 59 9.08 12.21 5.35
CA ALA A 59 8.91 11.26 4.26
C ALA A 59 8.24 12.00 3.09
N SER A 60 8.71 11.75 1.86
CA SER A 60 8.05 12.24 0.65
C SER A 60 7.19 11.12 0.07
N VAL A 61 5.97 11.45 -0.34
CA VAL A 61 5.04 10.52 -1.00
C VAL A 61 5.14 10.72 -2.50
N GLU A 62 5.04 9.62 -3.26
CA GLU A 62 5.11 9.61 -4.74
C GLU A 62 6.38 10.28 -5.34
N PRO A 63 7.60 9.98 -4.85
CA PRO A 63 8.83 10.49 -5.47
C PRO A 63 9.04 9.95 -6.89
N VAL A 64 9.40 10.84 -7.81
CA VAL A 64 9.87 10.48 -9.16
C VAL A 64 11.29 9.95 -9.07
N LEU A 65 11.50 8.68 -9.49
CA LEU A 65 12.81 8.03 -9.57
C LEU A 65 13.44 8.22 -10.96
N GLN A 66 12.61 8.29 -11.99
CA GLN A 66 13.05 8.49 -13.37
C GLN A 66 11.97 9.26 -14.13
N GLU A 67 12.38 10.33 -14.80
CA GLU A 67 11.51 11.09 -15.70
C GLU A 67 11.07 10.26 -16.90
N SER A 68 9.93 10.61 -17.50
CA SER A 68 9.55 10.03 -18.78
C SER A 68 10.57 10.41 -19.85
N SER A 69 10.98 9.44 -20.66
CA SER A 69 11.84 9.64 -21.84
C SER A 69 11.23 8.90 -23.03
N GLU A 70 11.73 9.14 -24.25
CA GLU A 70 11.22 8.47 -25.45
C GLU A 70 11.18 6.95 -25.26
N GLY A 71 9.96 6.39 -25.19
CA GLY A 71 9.71 4.96 -25.01
C GLY A 71 9.70 4.43 -23.57
N SER A 72 9.97 5.26 -22.55
CA SER A 72 9.94 4.83 -21.13
C SER A 72 9.01 5.71 -20.29
N PRO A 73 7.99 5.11 -19.62
CA PRO A 73 7.11 5.88 -18.74
C PRO A 73 7.86 6.40 -17.52
N MET A 74 7.33 7.47 -16.92
CA MET A 74 7.81 7.98 -15.63
C MET A 74 7.76 6.88 -14.56
N LEU A 75 8.84 6.76 -13.81
CA LEU A 75 8.95 5.80 -12.72
C LEU A 75 8.77 6.51 -11.38
N VAL A 76 7.67 6.20 -10.70
CA VAL A 76 7.32 6.76 -9.39
C VAL A 76 7.30 5.63 -8.36
N ALA A 77 7.97 5.85 -7.22
CA ALA A 77 7.87 4.97 -6.05
C ALA A 77 6.82 5.54 -5.08
N ASP A 78 6.44 4.81 -4.05
CA ASP A 78 5.39 5.27 -3.13
C ASP A 78 5.92 6.23 -2.07
N ILE A 79 7.13 5.98 -1.55
CA ILE A 79 7.72 6.72 -0.44
C ILE A 79 9.22 6.91 -0.65
N LYS A 80 9.74 8.08 -0.28
CA LYS A 80 11.17 8.34 -0.08
C LYS A 80 11.42 8.80 1.35
N VAL A 81 12.44 8.24 1.98
CA VAL A 81 12.88 8.60 3.33
C VAL A 81 14.41 8.67 3.36
N GLN A 82 14.98 9.66 4.04
CA GLN A 82 16.44 9.77 4.18
C GLN A 82 16.92 8.97 5.40
N GLY A 83 18.07 8.29 5.30
CA GLY A 83 18.75 7.73 6.46
C GLY A 83 18.18 6.40 6.99
N VAL A 84 17.27 5.75 6.24
CA VAL A 84 16.65 4.50 6.73
C VAL A 84 17.69 3.40 6.81
N TRP A 85 18.42 3.12 5.72
CA TRP A 85 19.40 2.02 5.65
C TRP A 85 20.83 2.49 5.88
N GLU A 86 21.21 3.58 5.24
CA GLU A 86 22.51 4.23 5.33
C GLU A 86 22.31 5.71 5.66
N SER A 87 23.14 6.25 6.55
CA SER A 87 23.07 7.67 6.93
C SER A 87 23.17 8.57 5.69
N ALA A 88 22.34 9.61 5.64
CA ALA A 88 22.27 10.61 4.56
C ALA A 88 21.98 10.06 3.13
N ARG A 89 21.64 8.78 2.96
CA ARG A 89 21.22 8.23 1.66
C ARG A 89 19.70 8.05 1.60
N PRO A 90 19.07 8.30 0.43
CA PRO A 90 17.65 8.08 0.28
C PRO A 90 17.34 6.57 0.19
N ALA A 91 16.28 6.17 0.87
CA ALA A 91 15.63 4.88 0.69
C ALA A 91 14.26 5.10 0.06
N PHE A 92 14.00 4.36 -1.01
CA PHE A 92 12.75 4.39 -1.75
C PHE A 92 11.96 3.12 -1.43
N PHE A 93 10.65 3.27 -1.30
CA PHE A 93 9.76 2.19 -0.94
C PHE A 93 8.56 2.14 -1.87
N ASP A 94 8.07 0.93 -2.12
CA ASP A 94 6.84 0.72 -2.86
C ASP A 94 6.03 -0.39 -2.19
N THR A 95 4.75 -0.10 -1.94
CA THR A 95 3.81 -0.94 -1.21
C THR A 95 3.03 -1.86 -2.13
N ARG A 96 2.78 -3.08 -1.67
CA ARG A 96 1.91 -4.02 -2.40
C ARG A 96 1.15 -4.93 -1.46
N ILE A 97 -0.16 -4.93 -1.59
CA ILE A 97 -1.05 -5.87 -0.90
C ILE A 97 -1.41 -7.01 -1.85
N VAL A 98 -1.03 -8.23 -1.49
CA VAL A 98 -1.27 -9.44 -2.27
C VAL A 98 -2.47 -10.20 -1.71
N ASN A 99 -3.38 -10.64 -2.57
CA ASN A 99 -4.37 -11.64 -2.19
C ASN A 99 -3.73 -13.03 -2.35
N ALA A 100 -3.24 -13.62 -1.24
CA ALA A 100 -2.59 -14.93 -1.25
C ALA A 100 -3.58 -16.08 -1.56
N ASP A 101 -4.88 -15.86 -1.34
CA ASP A 101 -5.95 -16.83 -1.60
C ASP A 101 -6.55 -16.71 -3.01
N ALA A 102 -5.99 -15.85 -3.86
CA ALA A 102 -6.46 -15.76 -5.24
C ALA A 102 -6.21 -17.09 -5.98
N ALA A 103 -7.13 -17.48 -6.86
CA ALA A 103 -7.06 -18.75 -7.60
C ALA A 103 -5.71 -19.00 -8.30
N SER A 104 -5.02 -17.94 -8.72
CA SER A 104 -3.68 -17.99 -9.32
C SER A 104 -2.55 -18.41 -8.36
N TYR A 105 -2.78 -18.41 -7.06
CA TYR A 105 -1.80 -18.69 -6.01
C TYR A 105 -2.11 -19.95 -5.19
N LEU A 106 -3.18 -20.70 -5.52
CA LEU A 106 -3.60 -21.90 -4.78
C LEU A 106 -2.52 -22.99 -4.64
N SER A 107 -1.53 -23.01 -5.54
CA SER A 107 -0.40 -23.95 -5.49
C SER A 107 0.89 -23.37 -4.88
N GLN A 108 0.89 -22.10 -4.50
CA GLN A 108 2.08 -21.37 -4.02
C GLN A 108 1.95 -21.03 -2.53
N THR A 109 3.07 -21.04 -1.81
CA THR A 109 3.06 -20.54 -0.43
C THR A 109 3.08 -19.02 -0.43
N TRP A 110 2.74 -18.42 0.72
CA TRP A 110 2.89 -16.99 0.94
C TRP A 110 4.30 -16.51 0.64
N GLU A 111 5.31 -17.25 1.11
CA GLU A 111 6.72 -16.88 0.97
C GLU A 111 7.15 -16.82 -0.50
N SER A 112 6.79 -17.82 -1.32
CA SER A 112 7.15 -17.83 -2.73
C SER A 112 6.42 -16.73 -3.51
N THR A 113 5.14 -16.51 -3.20
CA THR A 113 4.32 -15.45 -3.80
C THR A 113 4.88 -14.07 -3.47
N ALA A 114 5.18 -13.82 -2.19
CA ALA A 114 5.75 -12.57 -1.71
C ALA A 114 7.15 -12.35 -2.29
N GLN A 115 7.97 -13.39 -2.38
CA GLN A 115 9.32 -13.30 -2.96
C GLN A 115 9.26 -12.99 -4.47
N SER A 116 8.33 -13.58 -5.21
CA SER A 116 8.11 -13.26 -6.62
C SER A 116 7.66 -11.81 -6.80
N ALA A 117 6.74 -11.34 -5.94
CA ALA A 117 6.30 -9.95 -5.95
C ALA A 117 7.44 -8.97 -5.62
N ALA A 118 8.32 -9.32 -4.66
CA ALA A 118 9.49 -8.53 -4.27
C ALA A 118 10.49 -8.45 -5.42
N ARG A 119 10.82 -9.59 -6.03
CA ARG A 119 11.73 -9.66 -7.17
C ARG A 119 11.28 -8.78 -8.34
N ARG A 120 9.99 -8.83 -8.70
CA ARG A 120 9.44 -7.97 -9.77
C ARG A 120 9.54 -6.47 -9.45
N LYS A 121 9.50 -6.10 -8.17
CA LYS A 121 9.68 -4.71 -7.74
C LYS A 121 11.17 -4.32 -7.82
N HIS A 122 12.07 -5.17 -7.33
CA HIS A 122 13.52 -4.96 -7.48
C HIS A 122 13.94 -4.78 -8.94
N GLU A 123 13.51 -5.70 -9.82
CA GLU A 123 13.76 -5.63 -11.27
C GLU A 123 13.26 -4.32 -11.89
N LYS A 124 12.21 -3.71 -11.32
CA LYS A 124 11.63 -2.45 -11.80
C LYS A 124 12.33 -1.21 -11.24
N TYR A 125 12.77 -1.22 -9.99
CA TYR A 125 13.13 0.01 -9.26
C TYR A 125 14.60 0.13 -8.86
N ASP A 126 15.34 -0.98 -8.69
CA ASP A 126 16.69 -0.94 -8.10
C ASP A 126 17.64 -0.02 -8.87
N ARG A 127 17.73 -0.22 -10.19
CA ARG A 127 18.61 0.59 -11.05
C ARG A 127 18.31 2.08 -10.96
N ALA A 128 17.03 2.46 -10.93
CA ALA A 128 16.64 3.87 -10.85
C ALA A 128 16.92 4.46 -9.45
N ALA A 129 16.71 3.68 -8.38
CA ALA A 129 17.09 4.08 -7.03
C ALA A 129 18.62 4.26 -6.90
N GLU A 130 19.40 3.35 -7.47
CA GLU A 130 20.86 3.41 -7.48
C GLU A 130 21.39 4.63 -8.24
N HIS A 131 20.80 4.98 -9.39
CA HIS A 131 21.15 6.20 -10.12
C HIS A 131 20.95 7.47 -9.27
N LEU A 132 19.96 7.46 -8.36
CA LEU A 132 19.73 8.52 -7.37
C LEU A 132 20.56 8.36 -6.08
N ARG A 133 21.58 7.50 -6.12
CA ARG A 133 22.45 7.14 -4.99
C ARG A 133 21.68 6.61 -3.78
N GLY A 134 20.48 6.09 -4.01
CA GLY A 134 19.61 5.51 -3.01
C GLY A 134 19.56 3.99 -3.06
N SER A 135 18.65 3.46 -2.25
CA SER A 135 18.32 2.04 -2.18
C SER A 135 16.82 1.87 -2.33
N PHE A 136 16.39 0.71 -2.82
CA PHE A 136 14.97 0.38 -2.95
C PHE A 136 14.59 -0.78 -2.02
N THR A 137 13.39 -0.71 -1.44
CA THR A 137 12.86 -1.79 -0.60
C THR A 137 11.36 -1.98 -0.84
N PRO A 138 10.91 -3.16 -1.32
CA PRO A 138 9.50 -3.46 -1.45
C PRO A 138 8.83 -3.71 -0.09
N LEU A 139 7.70 -3.03 0.14
CA LEU A 139 6.86 -3.20 1.33
C LEU A 139 5.66 -4.09 0.97
N ILE A 140 5.89 -5.41 0.93
CA ILE A 140 4.89 -6.39 0.52
C ILE A 140 4.19 -6.99 1.74
N CYS A 141 2.86 -7.00 1.71
CA CYS A 141 2.02 -7.70 2.66
C CYS A 141 0.88 -8.45 1.97
N SER A 142 0.28 -9.40 2.67
CA SER A 142 -0.92 -10.10 2.23
C SER A 142 -2.19 -9.41 2.75
N CYS A 143 -3.35 -9.84 2.25
CA CYS A 143 -4.65 -9.37 2.75
C CYS A 143 -4.96 -9.82 4.19
N ASP A 144 -4.34 -10.90 4.68
CA ASP A 144 -4.45 -11.38 6.07
C ASP A 144 -3.36 -10.80 6.99
N GLY A 145 -2.50 -9.91 6.48
CA GLY A 145 -1.54 -9.16 7.28
C GLY A 145 -0.17 -9.81 7.44
N ALA A 146 0.11 -10.93 6.77
CA ALA A 146 1.45 -11.49 6.67
C ALA A 146 2.37 -10.52 5.90
N LEU A 147 3.61 -10.38 6.37
CA LEU A 147 4.57 -9.42 5.82
C LEU A 147 5.71 -10.17 5.15
N HIS A 148 6.22 -9.60 4.06
CA HIS A 148 7.48 -10.05 3.48
C HIS A 148 8.65 -9.70 4.42
N ARG A 149 9.77 -10.40 4.28
CA ARG A 149 10.94 -10.23 5.15
C ARG A 149 11.47 -8.79 5.13
N GLU A 150 11.46 -8.13 3.98
CA GLU A 150 12.01 -6.77 3.83
C GLU A 150 11.12 -5.73 4.51
N TYR A 151 9.80 -5.88 4.40
CA TYR A 151 8.87 -5.07 5.17
C TYR A 151 9.02 -5.32 6.68
N THR A 152 9.26 -6.56 7.10
CA THR A 152 9.53 -6.88 8.51
C THR A 152 10.80 -6.21 9.01
N VAL A 153 11.88 -6.19 8.22
CA VAL A 153 13.12 -5.49 8.56
C VAL A 153 12.89 -3.98 8.65
N PHE A 154 12.13 -3.40 7.72
CA PHE A 154 11.73 -1.99 7.78
C PHE A 154 10.99 -1.65 9.08
N GLN A 155 10.02 -2.49 9.50
CA GLN A 155 9.32 -2.29 10.79
C GLN A 155 10.26 -2.35 12.00
N LYS A 156 11.21 -3.29 12.03
CA LYS A 156 12.18 -3.38 13.12
C LYS A 156 13.08 -2.15 13.18
N ARG A 157 13.55 -1.67 12.03
CA ARG A 157 14.36 -0.44 11.93
C ARG A 157 13.58 0.76 12.43
N LEU A 158 12.34 0.92 11.97
CA LEU A 158 11.43 1.98 12.38
C LEU A 158 11.21 1.97 13.90
N ALA A 159 10.95 0.79 14.47
CA ALA A 159 10.76 0.64 15.90
C ALA A 159 12.03 0.94 16.70
N SER A 160 13.21 0.57 16.22
CA SER A 160 14.50 0.90 16.86
C SER A 160 14.71 2.42 16.91
N THR A 161 14.58 3.10 15.77
CA THR A 161 14.75 4.55 15.68
C THR A 161 13.75 5.31 16.55
N LEU A 162 12.50 4.87 16.59
CA LEU A 162 11.49 5.47 17.46
C LEU A 162 11.73 5.18 18.96
N ALA A 163 12.18 3.98 19.30
CA ALA A 163 12.48 3.60 20.68
C ALA A 163 13.58 4.47 21.28
N GLU A 164 14.65 4.71 20.51
CA GLU A 164 15.71 5.65 20.87
C GLU A 164 15.17 7.08 21.03
N LYS A 165 14.46 7.58 20.02
CA LYS A 165 13.92 8.95 20.01
C LYS A 165 12.93 9.24 21.13
N TRP A 166 12.10 8.26 21.49
CA TRP A 166 11.10 8.39 22.54
C TRP A 166 11.59 7.92 23.92
N SER A 167 12.81 7.40 24.01
CA SER A 167 13.35 6.78 25.23
C SER A 167 12.38 5.75 25.83
N ARG A 168 11.86 4.85 24.97
CA ARG A 168 10.92 3.77 25.35
C ARG A 168 11.50 2.39 25.04
N PRO A 169 11.09 1.33 25.74
CA PRO A 169 11.53 -0.03 25.43
C PRO A 169 11.19 -0.42 23.99
N TYR A 170 12.17 -1.00 23.27
CA TYR A 170 12.01 -1.43 21.88
C TYR A 170 10.80 -2.37 21.68
N SER A 171 10.54 -3.29 22.61
CA SER A 171 9.42 -4.22 22.52
C SER A 171 8.06 -3.52 22.50
N LEU A 172 7.89 -2.46 23.31
CA LEU A 172 6.68 -1.65 23.37
C LEU A 172 6.46 -0.90 22.04
N VAL A 173 7.52 -0.27 21.53
CA VAL A 173 7.46 0.50 20.29
C VAL A 173 7.24 -0.42 19.08
N LEU A 174 7.91 -1.57 19.03
CA LEU A 174 7.70 -2.57 17.99
C LEU A 174 6.25 -3.08 17.99
N GLY A 175 5.68 -3.35 19.18
CA GLY A 175 4.27 -3.70 19.33
C GLY A 175 3.35 -2.62 18.76
N TRP A 176 3.60 -1.36 19.11
CA TRP A 176 2.85 -0.22 18.59
C TRP A 176 2.94 -0.07 17.07
N VAL A 177 4.15 -0.16 16.48
CA VAL A 177 4.38 -0.12 15.02
C VAL A 177 3.66 -1.26 14.30
N LYS A 178 3.71 -2.47 14.85
CA LYS A 178 3.00 -3.64 14.30
C LYS A 178 1.50 -3.41 14.30
N VAL A 179 0.92 -2.96 15.42
CA VAL A 179 -0.52 -2.69 15.54
C VAL A 179 -0.95 -1.63 14.52
N ARG A 180 -0.22 -0.51 14.43
CA ARG A 180 -0.46 0.56 13.44
C ARG A 180 -0.49 0.02 12.01
N THR A 181 0.49 -0.80 11.65
CA THR A 181 0.59 -1.41 10.32
C THR A 181 -0.54 -2.41 10.06
N GLN A 182 -0.88 -3.26 11.03
CA GLN A 182 -1.97 -4.23 10.87
C GLN A 182 -3.33 -3.54 10.73
N VAL A 183 -3.57 -2.49 11.52
CA VAL A 183 -4.81 -1.70 11.42
C VAL A 183 -4.93 -1.02 10.05
N SER A 184 -3.84 -0.54 9.45
CA SER A 184 -3.91 0.03 8.09
C SER A 184 -4.19 -1.02 7.02
N ILE A 185 -3.60 -2.21 7.12
CA ILE A 185 -3.89 -3.33 6.22
C ILE A 185 -5.36 -3.76 6.35
N ILE A 186 -5.86 -3.93 7.58
CA ILE A 186 -7.26 -4.27 7.84
C ILE A 186 -8.20 -3.22 7.26
N ARG A 187 -7.89 -1.92 7.41
CA ARG A 187 -8.67 -0.84 6.80
C ARG A 187 -8.66 -0.90 5.28
N ALA A 188 -7.50 -1.14 4.66
CA ALA A 188 -7.36 -1.29 3.22
C ALA A 188 -8.17 -2.48 2.67
N VAL A 189 -8.18 -3.60 3.40
CA VAL A 189 -8.94 -4.81 3.06
C VAL A 189 -10.43 -4.61 3.28
N SER A 190 -10.82 -4.01 4.41
CA SER A 190 -12.22 -3.66 4.71
C SER A 190 -12.80 -2.71 3.66
N LEU A 191 -12.01 -1.72 3.21
CA LEU A 191 -12.38 -0.83 2.11
C LEU A 191 -12.66 -1.61 0.82
N ARG A 192 -11.83 -2.60 0.49
CA ARG A 192 -12.07 -3.47 -0.67
C ARG A 192 -13.31 -4.32 -0.48
N LEU A 193 -13.59 -4.84 0.70
CA LEU A 193 -14.76 -5.69 0.93
C LEU A 193 -16.07 -4.92 0.92
N ARG A 194 -16.11 -3.77 1.59
CA ARG A 194 -17.34 -3.05 1.94
C ARG A 194 -17.53 -1.74 1.17
N GLY A 195 -16.50 -1.26 0.46
CA GLY A 195 -16.59 -0.03 -0.30
C GLY A 195 -17.46 -0.18 -1.55
N THR A 196 -18.22 0.86 -1.87
CA THR A 196 -18.95 0.94 -3.15
C THR A 196 -17.99 1.07 -4.32
N ARG A 197 -18.29 0.37 -5.40
CA ARG A 197 -17.54 0.45 -6.66
C ARG A 197 -18.23 1.33 -7.71
N LYS A 198 -19.38 1.88 -7.37
CA LYS A 198 -20.06 2.89 -8.18
C LYS A 198 -19.32 4.22 -8.07
N ILE A 199 -19.24 4.92 -9.19
CA ILE A 199 -18.79 6.31 -9.21
C ILE A 199 -19.98 7.16 -8.80
N ILE A 200 -19.94 7.68 -7.57
CA ILE A 200 -20.91 8.68 -7.12
C ILE A 200 -20.44 10.01 -7.71
N ARG A 201 -21.18 10.53 -8.70
CA ARG A 201 -20.93 11.88 -9.22
C ARG A 201 -21.46 12.88 -8.21
N SER A 202 -20.69 13.90 -7.89
CA SER A 202 -21.23 15.12 -7.29
C SER A 202 -22.08 15.83 -8.36
N LEU A 203 -23.20 16.44 -7.94
CA LEU A 203 -23.82 17.50 -8.74
C LEU A 203 -22.71 18.51 -9.01
N GLY A 204 -22.38 18.73 -10.29
CA GLY A 204 -21.40 19.72 -10.68
C GLY A 204 -21.89 21.10 -10.29
N LEU A 205 -21.58 21.51 -9.05
CA LEU A 205 -21.34 22.91 -8.78
C LEU A 205 -19.92 23.14 -9.27
N GLU A 206 -19.82 23.48 -10.55
CA GLU A 206 -18.73 24.33 -11.01
C GLU A 206 -18.63 25.50 -10.03
N ASP A 207 -17.40 25.83 -9.65
CA ASP A 207 -17.08 26.89 -8.70
C ASP A 207 -18.01 28.09 -8.87
N GLY A 208 -18.57 28.57 -7.76
CA GLY A 208 -19.62 29.59 -7.67
C GLY A 208 -19.30 30.92 -8.35
N ALA A 209 -19.36 30.94 -9.68
CA ALA A 209 -19.27 32.11 -10.55
C ALA A 209 -20.03 31.83 -11.87
N GLY A 210 -21.26 31.31 -11.77
CA GLY A 210 -22.18 31.18 -12.90
C GLY A 210 -23.38 32.09 -12.67
N VAL A 211 -23.36 33.31 -13.22
CA VAL A 211 -24.56 34.15 -13.30
C VAL A 211 -25.55 33.44 -14.24
N PRO A 212 -26.81 33.23 -13.84
CA PRO A 212 -27.80 32.65 -14.75
C PRO A 212 -28.06 33.66 -15.88
N GLN A 213 -27.77 33.26 -17.12
CA GLN A 213 -28.36 33.96 -18.28
C GLN A 213 -29.86 33.70 -18.23
N MET A 214 -30.62 34.77 -17.98
CA MET A 214 -32.04 34.80 -18.30
C MET A 214 -32.14 34.91 -19.82
N GLU A 215 -32.79 33.93 -20.44
CA GLU A 215 -33.22 34.03 -21.84
C GLU A 215 -34.39 35.00 -21.89
N ASP A 216 -34.26 36.03 -22.75
CA ASP A 216 -35.34 36.93 -23.18
C ASP A 216 -36.23 36.25 -24.24
#